data_AF-A0A955P3H6-F1
#
_entry.id   AF-A0A955P3H6-F1
#
_cell.length_a   1.000
_cell.length_b   1.000
_cell.length_c   1.000
_cell.angle_alpha   90.00
_cell.angle_beta   90.00
_cell.angle_gamma   90.00
#
_symmetry.space_group_name_H-M   'P 1'
#
loop_
_entity.id
_entity.type
_entity.pdbx_description
1 polymer ?
#
loop_
_entity_poly.entity_id
_entity_poly.type
_entity_poly.pdbx_seq_one_letter_code
_entity_poly.pdbx_strand_id
1 'polypeptide(L)'
;QYGGSNTLLSQIDVGKTGDLYIAADDNYINLAREKGLVKEAIPLALMRPVLAVKKGNPKNIHAIEDLLRDDVKTALGNPDQAAIGKTTRKLLEDAGYWDRVQGHVTKTGVFKPTVPEVANDVKIGSVDVGVVWDSTLPLYPDLEAVRTPTLDAGTGSVMIGVLTSSQTPTEALRFARYLSSRDKGLVAFKEDGFETVEGDKWEEVPQITFYCGSVNRRAVESLIKEFEKREGVVVNTVYNGCGILTSQMRTIRDQQQGGGFPDTYMACDRYYLESVKDWFQEDVDISDTRVVIAVPKGNSKNIQSLKDLTKPGMRVAVGQPDQCTIGVLTRQTLEAEGVYDDVMKNVVTQTATSAMLVPTVATGSVDAALAYATDTKAESNKVDTISIDSPAAQAVQPFAIAKSSNHKNLDRRFYRTIARARQQFEDAGFHFRLEESVIQTLENAKQ
;
A
#
# COMPACT_ATOMS: atom_id res chain seq x y z
N GLN A 1 -9.56 26.51 6.58
CA GLN A 1 -9.15 27.25 7.80
C GLN A 1 -7.64 27.13 7.93
N TYR A 2 -6.96 28.13 8.48
CA TYR A 2 -5.51 28.11 8.69
C TYR A 2 -5.21 28.18 10.19
N GLY A 3 -4.17 27.48 10.64
CA GLY A 3 -3.76 27.40 12.03
C GLY A 3 -2.67 26.35 12.24
N GLY A 4 -2.12 26.25 13.46
CA GLY A 4 -1.17 25.20 13.81
C GLY A 4 -1.81 23.81 13.74
N SER A 5 -1.03 22.78 13.38
CA SER A 5 -1.55 21.42 13.17
C SER A 5 -2.30 20.88 14.40
N ASN A 6 -1.79 21.09 15.62
CA ASN A 6 -2.48 20.66 16.84
C ASN A 6 -3.81 21.41 17.08
N THR A 7 -3.84 22.72 16.80
CA THR A 7 -5.03 23.56 16.94
C THR A 7 -6.13 23.11 15.98
N LEU A 8 -5.79 22.91 14.70
CA LEU A 8 -6.73 22.43 13.69
C LEU A 8 -7.23 21.01 14.02
N LEU A 9 -6.34 20.11 14.45
CA LEU A 9 -6.73 18.77 14.90
C LEU A 9 -7.71 18.81 16.08
N SER A 10 -7.47 19.66 17.08
CA SER A 10 -8.38 19.83 18.22
C SER A 10 -9.76 20.34 17.78
N GLN A 11 -9.80 21.27 16.82
CA GLN A 11 -11.06 21.77 16.25
C GLN A 11 -11.82 20.68 15.48
N ILE A 12 -11.11 19.85 14.70
CA ILE A 12 -11.69 18.70 14.01
C ILE A 12 -12.24 17.70 15.04
N ASP A 13 -11.52 17.46 16.13
CA ASP A 13 -11.94 16.52 17.18
C ASP A 13 -13.21 16.96 17.91
N VAL A 14 -13.31 18.26 18.24
CA VAL A 14 -14.49 18.83 18.92
C VAL A 14 -15.66 18.99 17.94
N GLY A 15 -15.40 19.57 16.78
CA GLY A 15 -16.45 19.94 15.82
C GLY A 15 -16.92 18.79 14.95
N LYS A 16 -16.08 17.79 14.70
CA LYS A 16 -16.31 16.69 13.75
C LYS A 16 -16.81 17.20 12.39
N THR A 17 -16.20 18.27 11.88
CA THR A 17 -16.53 18.90 10.60
C THR A 17 -15.30 19.03 9.70
N GLY A 18 -15.55 19.21 8.40
CA GLY A 18 -14.53 19.37 7.36
C GLY A 18 -14.30 18.11 6.54
N ASP A 19 -13.67 18.29 5.39
CA ASP A 19 -13.40 17.22 4.42
C ASP A 19 -11.92 16.81 4.38
N LEU A 20 -11.02 17.78 4.55
CA LEU A 20 -9.57 17.60 4.40
C LEU A 20 -8.82 18.30 5.53
N TYR A 21 -7.71 17.68 5.92
CA TYR A 21 -6.80 18.19 6.95
C TYR A 21 -5.36 18.04 6.48
N ILE A 22 -4.65 19.15 6.29
CA ILE A 22 -3.20 19.13 6.00
C ILE A 22 -2.45 19.36 7.31
N ALA A 23 -1.57 18.42 7.64
CA ALA A 23 -0.67 18.52 8.77
C ALA A 23 0.77 18.71 8.28
N ALA A 24 1.54 19.50 9.03
CA ALA A 24 2.97 19.71 8.78
C ALA A 24 3.84 18.57 9.31
N ASP A 25 3.26 17.52 9.91
CA ASP A 25 4.00 16.41 10.50
C ASP A 25 3.10 15.18 10.59
N ASP A 26 3.68 14.00 10.35
CA ASP A 26 3.00 12.72 10.31
C ASP A 26 2.42 12.32 11.67
N ASN A 27 3.02 12.76 12.79
CA ASN A 27 2.50 12.48 14.12
C ASN A 27 1.08 13.00 14.32
N TYR A 28 0.72 14.15 13.73
CA TYR A 28 -0.63 14.68 13.87
C TYR A 28 -1.64 13.92 13.00
N ILE A 29 -1.22 13.39 11.85
CA ILE A 29 -2.06 12.46 11.07
C ILE A 29 -2.27 11.16 11.83
N ASN A 30 -1.21 10.62 12.45
CA ASN A 30 -1.30 9.39 13.25
C ASN A 30 -2.23 9.59 14.46
N LEU A 31 -2.08 10.69 15.20
CA LEU A 31 -3.00 11.03 16.30
C LEU A 31 -4.45 11.20 15.80
N ALA A 32 -4.64 11.79 14.62
CA ALA A 32 -5.96 11.90 14.02
C ALA A 32 -6.56 10.53 13.66
N ARG A 33 -5.74 9.59 13.16
CA ARG A 33 -6.16 8.21 12.88
C ARG A 33 -6.51 7.44 14.16
N GLU A 34 -5.70 7.54 15.21
CA GLU A 34 -5.96 6.96 16.53
C GLU A 34 -7.30 7.44 17.11
N LYS A 35 -7.64 8.71 16.87
CA LYS A 35 -8.93 9.31 17.24
C LYS A 35 -10.09 9.00 16.27
N GLY A 36 -9.85 8.24 15.20
CA GLY A 36 -10.86 7.92 14.18
C GLY A 36 -11.31 9.12 13.33
N LEU A 37 -10.48 10.17 13.24
CA LEU A 37 -10.81 11.42 12.53
C LEU A 37 -10.36 11.41 11.07
N VAL A 38 -9.35 10.62 10.71
CA VAL A 38 -8.79 10.54 9.34
C VAL A 38 -8.97 9.13 8.80
N LYS A 39 -9.59 9.02 7.61
CA LYS A 39 -9.84 7.75 6.93
C LYS A 39 -8.73 7.35 5.94
N GLU A 40 -8.10 8.34 5.31
CA GLU A 40 -7.01 8.17 4.35
C GLU A 40 -6.00 9.27 4.56
N ALA A 41 -4.71 9.01 4.33
CA ALA A 41 -3.73 10.08 4.28
C ALA A 41 -2.73 9.88 3.15
N ILE A 42 -2.39 10.97 2.47
CA ILE A 42 -1.48 10.99 1.33
C ILE A 42 -0.32 11.94 1.67
N PRO A 43 0.94 11.50 1.54
CA PRO A 43 2.08 12.39 1.72
C PRO A 43 2.19 13.37 0.55
N LEU A 44 2.67 14.57 0.84
CA LEU A 44 2.84 15.65 -0.13
C LEU A 44 4.32 16.03 -0.23
N ALA A 45 4.96 16.29 0.91
CA ALA A 45 6.31 16.80 0.93
C ALA A 45 7.04 16.45 2.22
N LEU A 46 8.35 16.58 2.17
CA LEU A 46 9.28 16.48 3.27
C LEU A 46 9.91 17.87 3.52
N MET A 47 10.28 18.08 4.76
CA MET A 47 11.04 19.25 5.20
C MET A 47 11.94 18.87 6.35
N ARG A 48 13.02 19.63 6.54
CA ARG A 48 14.00 19.38 7.61
C ARG A 48 14.13 20.59 8.51
N PRO A 49 14.33 20.38 9.83
CA PRO A 49 14.60 21.48 10.73
C PRO A 49 15.97 22.08 10.41
N VAL A 50 16.08 23.41 10.44
CA VAL A 50 17.31 24.16 10.24
C VAL A 50 17.38 25.32 11.22
N LEU A 51 18.60 25.78 11.51
CA LEU A 51 18.81 27.04 12.20
C LEU A 51 18.63 28.18 11.19
N ALA A 52 17.62 29.01 11.38
CA ALA A 52 17.47 30.27 10.67
C ALA A 52 18.29 31.35 11.38
N VAL A 53 19.21 31.97 10.65
CA VAL A 53 19.98 33.14 11.10
C VAL A 53 19.81 34.28 10.10
N LYS A 54 20.13 35.51 10.52
CA LYS A 54 20.22 36.63 9.57
C LYS A 54 21.31 36.37 8.52
N LYS A 55 21.08 36.84 7.30
CA LYS A 55 22.03 36.74 6.19
C LYS A 55 23.43 37.20 6.58
N GLY A 56 24.44 36.40 6.23
CA GLY A 56 25.83 36.61 6.63
C GLY A 56 26.17 36.15 8.05
N ASN A 57 25.23 35.46 8.73
CA ASN A 57 25.39 34.84 10.03
C ASN A 57 26.22 35.67 11.04
N PRO A 58 25.72 36.84 11.48
CA PRO A 58 26.51 37.80 12.28
C PRO A 58 26.97 37.27 13.64
N LYS A 59 26.32 36.23 14.17
CA LYS A 59 26.69 35.55 15.42
C LYS A 59 27.61 34.35 15.22
N ASN A 60 27.93 34.01 13.97
CA ASN A 60 28.79 32.89 13.59
C ASN A 60 28.31 31.55 14.19
N ILE A 61 27.01 31.27 14.02
CA ILE A 61 26.34 30.07 14.53
C ILE A 61 26.52 28.94 13.52
N HIS A 62 27.09 27.80 13.94
CA HIS A 62 27.35 26.63 13.09
C HIS A 62 26.93 25.31 13.72
N ALA A 63 26.64 25.29 15.03
CA ALA A 63 26.25 24.08 15.75
C ALA A 63 25.18 24.37 16.83
N ILE A 64 24.65 23.30 17.43
CA ILE A 64 23.65 23.42 18.52
C ILE A 64 24.28 24.06 19.76
N GLU A 65 25.56 23.84 20.00
CA GLU A 65 26.32 24.41 21.10
C GLU A 65 26.37 25.93 21.06
N ASP A 66 26.36 26.53 19.87
CA ASP A 66 26.36 27.98 19.71
C ASP A 66 25.07 28.62 20.27
N LEU A 67 23.97 27.87 20.33
CA LEU A 67 22.71 28.31 20.92
C LEU A 67 22.80 28.52 22.44
N LEU A 68 23.84 28.01 23.09
CA LEU A 68 24.07 28.11 24.54
C LEU A 68 24.99 29.27 24.92
N ARG A 69 25.48 30.05 23.95
CA ARG A 69 26.31 31.22 24.21
C ARG A 69 25.47 32.33 24.84
N ASP A 70 26.03 33.01 25.84
CA ASP A 70 25.35 34.11 26.55
C ASP A 70 24.96 35.29 25.63
N ASP A 71 25.68 35.47 24.52
CA ASP A 71 25.43 36.53 23.56
C ASP A 71 24.42 36.15 22.47
N VAL A 72 23.86 34.93 22.50
CA VAL A 72 22.91 34.41 21.51
C VAL A 72 21.52 34.26 22.12
N LYS A 73 20.53 34.90 21.47
CA LYS A 73 19.11 34.74 21.76
C LYS A 73 18.45 33.82 20.75
N THR A 74 17.66 32.86 21.22
CA THR A 74 17.09 31.81 20.37
C THR A 74 15.56 31.82 20.44
N ALA A 75 14.89 31.71 19.29
CA ALA A 75 13.45 31.42 19.22
C ALA A 75 13.20 29.96 18.84
N LEU A 76 12.38 29.25 19.60
CA LEU A 76 11.95 27.88 19.28
C LEU A 76 10.43 27.82 19.09
N GLY A 77 9.96 26.90 18.24
CA GLY A 77 8.55 26.52 18.23
C GLY A 77 8.16 25.89 19.55
N ASN A 78 6.97 26.21 20.07
CA ASN A 78 6.44 25.59 21.29
C ASN A 78 6.18 24.09 21.03
N PRO A 79 6.81 23.15 21.77
CA PRO A 79 6.66 21.72 21.54
C PRO A 79 5.23 21.18 21.69
N ASP A 80 4.37 21.87 22.43
CA ASP A 80 2.98 21.44 22.67
C ASP A 80 2.01 21.94 21.59
N GLN A 81 2.45 22.88 20.75
CA GLN A 81 1.58 23.57 19.77
C GLN A 81 2.06 23.41 18.32
N ALA A 82 3.37 23.41 18.10
CA ALA A 82 3.98 23.42 16.78
C ALA A 82 4.74 22.12 16.49
N ALA A 83 4.54 21.59 15.28
CA ALA A 83 5.27 20.43 14.75
C ALA A 83 6.79 20.60 14.89
N ILE A 84 7.32 21.74 14.42
CA ILE A 84 8.77 22.03 14.50
C ILE A 84 9.26 22.00 15.94
N GLY A 85 8.46 22.46 16.90
CA GLY A 85 8.82 22.50 18.32
C GLY A 85 8.96 21.10 18.88
N LYS A 86 8.00 20.22 18.58
CA LYS A 86 8.02 18.82 19.00
C LYS A 86 9.21 18.08 18.40
N THR A 87 9.44 18.25 17.09
CA THR A 87 10.56 17.62 16.38
C THR A 87 11.90 18.14 16.89
N THR A 88 12.04 19.46 17.07
CA THR A 88 13.25 20.07 17.66
C THR A 88 13.52 19.53 19.05
N ARG A 89 12.51 19.48 19.92
CA ARG A 89 12.63 18.93 21.26
C ARG A 89 13.16 17.50 21.22
N LYS A 90 12.53 16.63 20.44
CA LYS A 90 12.96 15.23 20.31
C LYS A 90 14.42 15.11 19.86
N LEU A 91 14.81 15.81 18.80
CA LEU A 91 16.19 15.76 18.28
C LEU A 91 17.21 16.25 19.29
N LEU A 92 16.87 17.30 20.05
CA LEU A 92 17.74 17.83 21.11
C LEU A 92 17.76 16.92 22.35
N GLU A 93 16.66 16.22 22.68
CA GLU A 93 16.62 15.21 23.75
C GLU A 93 17.51 14.01 23.38
N ASP A 94 17.35 13.48 22.17
CA ASP A 94 18.15 12.35 21.64
C ASP A 94 19.65 12.68 21.60
N ALA A 95 20.00 13.94 21.37
CA ALA A 95 21.38 14.44 21.36
C ALA A 95 21.86 14.98 22.73
N GLY A 96 21.04 14.97 23.77
CA GLY A 96 21.42 15.41 25.13
C GLY A 96 21.56 16.94 25.32
N TYR A 97 21.00 17.75 24.43
CA TYR A 97 21.05 19.22 24.50
C TYR A 97 19.77 19.87 25.05
N TRP A 98 18.63 19.16 25.04
CA TRP A 98 17.32 19.78 25.27
C TRP A 98 17.24 20.61 26.56
N ASP A 99 17.57 20.04 27.72
CA ASP A 99 17.41 20.74 28.99
C ASP A 99 18.25 22.02 29.06
N ARG A 100 19.46 21.99 28.50
CA ARG A 100 20.38 23.14 28.46
C ARG A 100 19.84 24.21 27.50
N VAL A 101 19.40 23.82 26.31
CA VAL A 101 18.86 24.74 25.30
C VAL A 101 17.54 25.35 25.77
N GLN A 102 16.61 24.55 26.31
CA GLN A 102 15.35 25.02 26.86
C GLN A 102 15.58 26.02 28.00
N GLY A 103 16.51 25.71 28.91
CA GLY A 103 16.89 26.59 30.01
C GLY A 103 17.45 27.93 29.51
N HIS A 104 18.26 27.92 28.45
CA HIS A 104 18.80 29.13 27.83
C HIS A 104 17.69 29.95 27.14
N VAL A 105 16.88 29.31 26.29
CA VAL A 105 15.76 29.94 25.58
C VAL A 105 14.76 30.58 26.56
N THR A 106 14.47 29.92 27.69
CA THR A 106 13.57 30.49 28.71
C THR A 106 14.12 31.75 29.37
N LYS A 107 15.46 31.88 29.45
CA LYS A 107 16.13 33.02 30.07
C LYS A 107 16.33 34.19 29.11
N THR A 108 16.73 33.92 27.87
CA THR A 108 17.24 34.94 26.93
C THR A 108 16.48 34.98 25.60
N GLY A 109 15.67 33.97 25.32
CA GLY A 109 14.96 33.77 24.06
C GLY A 109 13.44 33.73 24.23
N VAL A 110 12.76 33.04 23.31
CA VAL A 110 11.29 32.94 23.28
C VAL A 110 10.80 31.61 22.69
N PHE A 111 9.62 31.15 23.14
CA PHE A 111 8.86 30.10 22.47
C PHE A 111 7.69 30.69 21.70
N LYS A 112 7.45 30.22 20.47
CA LYS A 112 6.37 30.70 19.60
C LYS A 112 5.40 29.61 19.19
N PRO A 113 4.11 29.91 19.03
CA PRO A 113 3.10 28.94 18.63
C PRO A 113 3.21 28.53 17.15
N THR A 114 3.85 29.32 16.28
CA THR A 114 3.96 29.02 14.83
C THR A 114 5.36 29.26 14.27
N VAL A 115 5.70 28.56 13.18
CA VAL A 115 6.99 28.70 12.48
C VAL A 115 7.20 30.11 11.90
N PRO A 116 6.20 30.75 11.23
CA PRO A 116 6.36 32.11 10.74
C PRO A 116 6.67 33.14 11.83
N GLU A 117 6.16 32.94 13.05
CA GLU A 117 6.50 33.81 14.19
C GLU A 117 7.96 33.65 14.64
N VAL A 118 8.50 32.42 14.65
CA VAL A 118 9.93 32.16 14.91
C VAL A 118 10.78 32.87 13.85
N ALA A 119 10.47 32.67 12.56
CA ALA A 119 11.23 33.27 11.46
C ALA A 119 11.16 34.82 11.48
N ASN A 120 9.99 35.39 11.78
CA ASN A 120 9.83 36.83 11.91
C ASN A 120 10.68 37.42 13.04
N ASP A 121 10.78 36.75 14.19
CA ASP A 121 11.61 37.21 15.31
C ASP A 121 13.10 37.28 14.94
N VAL A 122 13.60 36.29 14.19
CA VAL A 122 14.98 36.33 13.64
C VAL A 122 15.11 37.48 12.64
N LYS A 123 14.14 37.63 11.72
CA LYS A 123 14.15 38.68 10.69
C LYS A 123 14.24 40.08 11.30
N ILE A 124 13.38 40.40 12.26
CA ILE A 124 13.38 41.72 12.91
C ILE A 124 14.54 41.89 13.90
N GLY A 125 15.21 40.79 14.29
CA GLY A 125 16.34 40.79 15.22
C GLY A 125 15.94 40.88 16.69
N SER A 126 14.72 40.47 17.05
CA SER A 126 14.36 40.29 18.46
C SER A 126 15.10 39.09 19.07
N VAL A 127 15.44 38.10 18.24
CA VAL A 127 16.39 37.01 18.52
C VAL A 127 17.45 36.91 17.42
N ASP A 128 18.53 36.18 17.68
CA ASP A 128 19.65 36.00 16.75
C ASP A 128 19.47 34.77 15.84
N VAL A 129 18.79 33.75 16.35
CA VAL A 129 18.60 32.46 15.69
C VAL A 129 17.25 31.86 16.04
N GLY A 130 16.69 31.05 15.15
CA GLY A 130 15.54 30.22 15.48
C GLY A 130 15.56 28.89 14.75
N VAL A 131 14.85 27.89 15.28
CA VAL A 131 14.69 26.61 14.60
C VAL A 131 13.40 26.62 13.78
N VAL A 132 13.53 26.50 12.46
CA VAL A 132 12.42 26.52 11.50
C VAL A 132 12.53 25.34 10.54
N TRP A 133 11.53 25.15 9.68
CA TRP A 133 11.65 24.24 8.53
C TRP A 133 12.43 24.90 7.39
N ASP A 134 13.26 24.15 6.68
CA ASP A 134 13.97 24.63 5.49
C ASP A 134 13.02 25.21 4.43
N SER A 135 11.85 24.62 4.24
CA SER A 135 10.77 25.13 3.39
C SER A 135 10.23 26.51 3.79
N THR A 136 10.53 27.01 5.01
CA THR A 136 10.13 28.36 5.44
C THR A 136 11.04 29.44 4.86
N LEU A 137 12.34 29.16 4.70
CA LEU A 137 13.34 30.18 4.37
C LEU A 137 13.16 30.88 3.01
N PRO A 138 12.64 30.25 1.94
CA PRO A 138 12.32 30.96 0.70
C PRO A 138 11.39 32.17 0.89
N LEU A 139 10.55 32.17 1.93
CA LEU A 139 9.65 33.28 2.27
C LEU A 139 10.37 34.45 2.98
N TYR A 140 11.63 34.26 3.38
CA TYR A 140 12.42 35.18 4.19
C TYR A 140 13.81 35.39 3.55
N PRO A 141 13.93 36.22 2.50
CA PRO A 141 15.17 36.40 1.74
C PRO A 141 16.34 37.02 2.54
N ASP A 142 16.03 37.60 3.70
CA ASP A 142 16.98 38.18 4.65
C ASP A 142 17.55 37.16 5.65
N LEU A 143 17.06 35.91 5.60
CA LEU A 143 17.49 34.81 6.45
C LEU A 143 18.25 33.77 5.63
N GLU A 144 19.13 33.04 6.29
CA GLU A 144 19.84 31.90 5.72
C GLU A 144 19.79 30.68 6.64
N ALA A 145 19.91 29.50 6.02
CA ALA A 145 19.87 28.23 6.72
C ALA A 145 21.28 27.86 7.20
N VAL A 146 21.39 27.49 8.46
CA VAL A 146 22.53 26.76 9.00
C VAL A 146 22.07 25.34 9.31
N ARG A 147 22.70 24.37 8.64
CA ARG A 147 22.48 22.93 8.79
C ARG A 147 23.35 22.40 9.92
N THR A 148 22.81 21.49 10.74
CA THR A 148 23.56 20.82 11.79
C THR A 148 23.26 19.32 11.77
N PRO A 149 24.23 18.44 12.09
CA PRO A 149 23.99 17.00 12.11
C PRO A 149 22.83 16.58 13.02
N THR A 150 22.65 17.27 14.15
CA THR A 150 21.55 17.02 15.09
C THR A 150 20.18 17.28 14.47
N LEU A 151 20.03 18.38 13.72
CA LEU A 151 18.76 18.72 13.10
C LEU A 151 18.53 17.93 11.80
N ASP A 152 19.57 17.66 11.01
CA ASP A 152 19.46 16.90 9.76
C ASP A 152 19.04 15.43 9.97
N ALA A 153 19.18 14.90 11.20
CA ALA A 153 18.61 13.61 11.58
C ALA A 153 17.07 13.60 11.61
N GLY A 154 16.44 14.77 11.68
CA GLY A 154 14.99 14.93 11.71
C GLY A 154 14.39 15.24 10.34
N THR A 155 13.21 14.68 10.10
CA THR A 155 12.37 15.01 8.94
C THR A 155 10.94 15.25 9.42
N GLY A 156 10.30 16.27 8.86
CA GLY A 156 8.86 16.51 8.96
C GLY A 156 8.20 16.08 7.66
N SER A 157 7.09 15.34 7.75
CA SER A 157 6.31 14.91 6.59
C SER A 157 5.00 15.69 6.52
N VAL A 158 4.84 16.48 5.46
CA VAL A 158 3.59 17.15 5.13
C VAL A 158 2.65 16.14 4.51
N MET A 159 1.49 15.97 5.13
CA MET A 159 0.49 15.00 4.70
C MET A 159 -0.89 15.62 4.65
N ILE A 160 -1.69 15.20 3.68
CA ILE A 160 -3.12 15.51 3.60
C ILE A 160 -3.95 14.31 4.04
N GLY A 161 -4.80 14.50 5.03
CA GLY A 161 -5.78 13.53 5.52
C GLY A 161 -7.17 13.81 4.97
N VAL A 162 -7.85 12.76 4.51
CA VAL A 162 -9.29 12.77 4.22
C VAL A 162 -10.04 12.48 5.51
N LEU A 163 -10.90 13.40 5.94
CA LEU A 163 -11.59 13.33 7.22
C LEU A 163 -12.76 12.35 7.18
N THR A 164 -12.99 11.65 8.29
CA THR A 164 -14.16 10.76 8.45
C THR A 164 -15.49 11.51 8.51
N SER A 165 -15.46 12.80 8.81
CA SER A 165 -16.61 13.71 8.79
C SER A 165 -17.02 14.19 7.39
N SER A 166 -16.21 13.91 6.35
CA SER A 166 -16.49 14.37 4.99
C SER A 166 -17.83 13.81 4.48
N GLN A 167 -18.67 14.70 3.95
CA GLN A 167 -19.94 14.30 3.30
C GLN A 167 -19.71 13.90 1.83
N THR A 168 -18.56 14.28 1.27
CA THR A 168 -18.15 14.00 -0.12
C THR A 168 -16.73 13.42 -0.15
N PRO A 169 -16.48 12.25 0.49
CA PRO A 169 -15.13 11.72 0.68
C PRO A 169 -14.42 11.37 -0.64
N THR A 170 -15.16 11.00 -1.68
CA THR A 170 -14.61 10.73 -3.02
C THR A 170 -14.04 12.00 -3.66
N GLU A 171 -14.75 13.13 -3.58
CA GLU A 171 -14.26 14.42 -4.09
C GLU A 171 -13.11 14.96 -3.25
N ALA A 172 -13.16 14.78 -1.93
CA ALA A 172 -12.06 15.12 -1.04
C ALA A 172 -10.80 14.35 -1.42
N LEU A 173 -10.92 13.04 -1.67
CA LEU A 173 -9.81 12.20 -2.10
C LEU A 173 -9.29 12.59 -3.50
N ARG A 174 -10.19 12.95 -4.43
CA ARG A 174 -9.81 13.49 -5.74
C ARG A 174 -8.96 14.75 -5.61
N PHE A 175 -9.35 15.70 -4.77
CA PHE A 175 -8.54 16.91 -4.52
C PHE A 175 -7.22 16.59 -3.80
N ALA A 176 -7.22 15.65 -2.85
CA ALA A 176 -5.99 15.21 -2.20
C ALA A 176 -4.98 14.61 -3.20
N ARG A 177 -5.45 13.83 -4.18
CA ARG A 177 -4.62 13.32 -5.29
C ARG A 177 -4.13 14.43 -6.22
N TYR A 178 -4.93 15.46 -6.46
CA TYR A 178 -4.48 16.64 -7.21
C TYR A 178 -3.28 17.28 -6.54
N LEU A 179 -3.39 17.52 -5.22
CA LEU A 179 -2.31 18.08 -4.42
C LEU A 179 -1.05 17.20 -4.40
N SER A 180 -1.21 15.87 -4.38
CA SER A 180 -0.11 14.91 -4.34
C SER A 180 0.44 14.49 -5.71
N SER A 181 -0.01 15.09 -6.81
CA SER A 181 0.41 14.70 -8.15
C SER A 181 1.68 15.43 -8.60
N ARG A 182 2.59 14.69 -9.24
CA ARG A 182 3.93 15.19 -9.61
C ARG A 182 3.92 16.29 -10.68
N ASP A 183 2.84 16.37 -11.45
CA ASP A 183 2.64 17.29 -12.57
C ASP A 183 1.52 18.32 -12.34
N LYS A 184 0.92 18.36 -11.13
CA LYS A 184 0.06 19.45 -10.66
C LYS A 184 0.46 19.96 -9.28
N GLY A 185 -0.17 19.45 -8.22
CA GLY A 185 -0.05 20.03 -6.88
C GLY A 185 1.37 20.09 -6.36
N LEU A 186 2.16 19.02 -6.56
CA LEU A 186 3.54 18.98 -6.09
C LEU A 186 4.45 19.98 -6.80
N VAL A 187 4.08 20.47 -8.00
CA VAL A 187 4.81 21.55 -8.67
C VAL A 187 4.80 22.80 -7.79
N ALA A 188 3.64 23.17 -7.23
CA ALA A 188 3.52 24.32 -6.34
C ALA A 188 4.32 24.13 -5.04
N PHE A 189 4.28 22.93 -4.44
CA PHE A 189 5.10 22.63 -3.26
C PHE A 189 6.60 22.80 -3.56
N LYS A 190 7.07 22.34 -4.72
CA LYS A 190 8.46 22.47 -5.12
C LYS A 190 8.86 23.93 -5.37
N GLU A 191 7.99 24.72 -6.00
CA GLU A 191 8.18 26.17 -6.22
C GLU A 191 8.28 26.92 -4.88
N ASP A 192 7.52 26.50 -3.88
CA ASP A 192 7.56 27.03 -2.51
C ASP A 192 8.70 26.45 -1.65
N GLY A 193 9.61 25.67 -2.24
CA GLY A 193 10.84 25.20 -1.61
C GLY A 193 10.71 23.95 -0.72
N PHE A 194 9.62 23.20 -0.86
CA PHE A 194 9.50 21.88 -0.24
C PHE A 194 10.21 20.79 -1.04
N GLU A 195 10.74 19.77 -0.36
CA GLU A 195 11.17 18.53 -0.99
C GLU A 195 9.94 17.64 -1.22
N THR A 196 9.51 17.44 -2.46
CA THR A 196 8.27 16.69 -2.74
C THR A 196 8.50 15.18 -2.77
N VAL A 197 7.49 14.40 -2.36
CA VAL A 197 7.50 12.93 -2.51
C VAL A 197 7.30 12.49 -3.96
N GLU A 198 7.47 11.20 -4.24
CA GLU A 198 7.08 10.63 -5.54
C GLU A 198 5.55 10.65 -5.68
N GLY A 199 5.04 11.56 -6.53
CA GLY A 199 3.62 11.68 -6.85
C GLY A 199 3.19 10.83 -8.05
N ASP A 200 1.91 10.45 -8.05
CA ASP A 200 1.27 9.90 -9.24
C ASP A 200 1.12 10.97 -10.32
N LYS A 201 0.94 10.55 -11.57
CA LYS A 201 0.52 11.47 -12.64
C LYS A 201 -0.94 11.88 -12.42
N TRP A 202 -1.25 13.15 -12.60
CA TRP A 202 -2.62 13.65 -12.49
C TRP A 202 -3.51 13.20 -13.64
N GLU A 203 -4.67 12.66 -13.30
CA GLU A 203 -5.79 12.40 -14.20
C GLU A 203 -7.10 12.72 -13.49
N GLU A 204 -8.07 13.26 -14.22
CA GLU A 204 -9.38 13.64 -13.67
C GLU A 204 -10.13 12.41 -13.14
N VAL A 205 -10.08 11.31 -13.91
CA VAL A 205 -10.56 9.98 -13.52
C VAL A 205 -9.42 9.01 -13.83
N PRO A 206 -8.53 8.75 -12.85
CA PRO A 206 -7.41 7.83 -13.02
C PRO A 206 -7.89 6.44 -13.40
N GLN A 207 -7.13 5.77 -14.28
CA GLN A 207 -7.39 4.39 -14.65
C GLN A 207 -6.16 3.54 -14.38
N ILE A 208 -6.35 2.45 -13.63
CA ILE A 208 -5.29 1.46 -13.41
C ILE A 208 -5.67 0.16 -14.11
N THR A 209 -4.69 -0.49 -14.73
CA THR A 209 -4.86 -1.80 -15.36
C THR A 209 -4.48 -2.89 -14.37
N PHE A 210 -5.44 -3.74 -14.03
CA PHE A 210 -5.26 -4.84 -13.09
C PHE A 210 -5.30 -6.18 -13.83
N TYR A 211 -4.14 -6.84 -13.95
CA TYR A 211 -4.08 -8.21 -14.43
C TYR A 211 -4.36 -9.15 -13.27
N CYS A 212 -5.34 -10.04 -13.43
CA CYS A 212 -5.79 -10.89 -12.34
C CYS A 212 -6.00 -12.33 -12.81
N GLY A 213 -5.32 -13.26 -12.15
CA GLY A 213 -5.57 -14.68 -12.34
C GLY A 213 -7.05 -15.03 -12.12
N SER A 214 -7.68 -15.75 -13.05
CA SER A 214 -9.13 -16.01 -13.01
C SER A 214 -9.64 -16.65 -11.70
N VAL A 215 -8.79 -17.43 -11.01
CA VAL A 215 -9.15 -18.04 -9.71
C VAL A 215 -9.50 -16.99 -8.65
N ASN A 216 -8.84 -15.83 -8.69
CA ASN A 216 -8.97 -14.76 -7.70
C ASN A 216 -10.29 -13.97 -7.84
N ARG A 217 -10.95 -14.06 -9.00
CA ARG A 217 -12.08 -13.20 -9.38
C ARG A 217 -13.18 -13.16 -8.32
N ARG A 218 -13.54 -14.32 -7.76
CA ARG A 218 -14.62 -14.41 -6.75
C ARG A 218 -14.31 -13.64 -5.47
N ALA A 219 -13.05 -13.51 -5.10
CA ALA A 219 -12.63 -12.78 -3.91
C ALA A 219 -12.52 -11.26 -4.16
N VAL A 220 -12.13 -10.85 -5.37
CA VAL A 220 -11.75 -9.45 -5.65
C VAL A 220 -12.80 -8.63 -6.41
N GLU A 221 -13.77 -9.25 -7.09
CA GLU A 221 -14.69 -8.53 -7.98
C GLU A 221 -15.59 -7.50 -7.26
N SER A 222 -16.04 -7.81 -6.03
CA SER A 222 -16.77 -6.83 -5.21
C SER A 222 -15.85 -5.73 -4.66
N LEU A 223 -14.64 -6.10 -4.22
CA LEU A 223 -13.63 -5.18 -3.69
C LEU A 223 -13.24 -4.13 -4.72
N ILE A 224 -13.09 -4.53 -5.99
CA ILE A 224 -12.80 -3.62 -7.10
C ILE A 224 -13.90 -2.57 -7.22
N LYS A 225 -15.17 -2.97 -7.23
CA LYS A 225 -16.31 -2.05 -7.36
C LYS A 225 -16.39 -1.08 -6.17
N GLU A 226 -16.13 -1.58 -4.97
CA GLU A 226 -16.08 -0.75 -3.76
C GLU A 226 -14.92 0.25 -3.82
N PHE A 227 -13.76 -0.17 -4.30
CA PHE A 227 -12.59 0.67 -4.50
C PHE A 227 -12.84 1.75 -5.56
N GLU A 228 -13.35 1.39 -6.74
CA GLU A 228 -13.73 2.33 -7.80
C GLU A 228 -14.69 3.40 -7.30
N LYS A 229 -15.73 2.99 -6.56
CA LYS A 229 -16.70 3.91 -5.96
C LYS A 229 -16.08 4.83 -4.91
N ARG A 230 -15.27 4.28 -3.99
CA ARG A 230 -14.60 5.05 -2.94
C ARG A 230 -13.67 6.08 -3.57
N GLU A 231 -12.85 5.66 -4.51
CA GLU A 231 -11.78 6.45 -5.07
C GLU A 231 -12.24 7.38 -6.20
N GLY A 232 -13.34 7.08 -6.88
CA GLY A 232 -13.73 7.79 -8.09
C GLY A 232 -12.74 7.52 -9.22
N VAL A 233 -12.37 6.26 -9.43
CA VAL A 233 -11.38 5.78 -10.41
C VAL A 233 -11.94 4.61 -11.19
N VAL A 234 -11.23 4.19 -12.24
CA VAL A 234 -11.54 2.97 -13.00
C VAL A 234 -10.42 1.94 -12.81
N VAL A 235 -10.79 0.69 -12.57
CA VAL A 235 -9.88 -0.45 -12.52
C VAL A 235 -10.15 -1.34 -13.74
N ASN A 236 -9.38 -1.13 -14.79
CA ASN A 236 -9.44 -1.91 -16.03
C ASN A 236 -8.91 -3.33 -15.76
N THR A 237 -9.82 -4.24 -15.42
CA THR A 237 -9.44 -5.59 -14.98
C THR A 237 -9.39 -6.58 -16.15
N VAL A 238 -8.29 -7.33 -16.26
CA VAL A 238 -8.14 -8.44 -17.20
C VAL A 238 -8.06 -9.75 -16.45
N TYR A 239 -9.14 -10.54 -16.50
CA TYR A 239 -9.18 -11.89 -15.95
C TYR A 239 -8.75 -12.92 -17.00
N ASN A 240 -7.69 -13.66 -16.73
CA ASN A 240 -7.29 -14.77 -17.59
C ASN A 240 -6.44 -15.82 -16.83
N GLY A 241 -6.09 -16.91 -17.52
CA GLY A 241 -5.07 -17.85 -17.05
C GLY A 241 -3.72 -17.14 -16.92
N CYS A 242 -3.00 -17.41 -15.83
CA CYS A 242 -1.78 -16.66 -15.53
C CYS A 242 -0.65 -16.84 -16.56
N GLY A 243 -0.59 -17.96 -17.28
CA GLY A 243 0.33 -18.13 -18.41
C GLY A 243 0.02 -17.23 -19.61
N ILE A 244 -1.27 -16.96 -19.87
CA ILE A 244 -1.69 -16.02 -20.92
C ILE A 244 -1.33 -14.60 -20.49
N LEU A 245 -1.61 -14.23 -19.24
CA LEU A 245 -1.29 -12.90 -18.70
C LEU A 245 0.22 -12.62 -18.75
N THR A 246 1.06 -13.55 -18.33
CA THR A 246 2.53 -13.37 -18.39
C THR A 246 3.06 -13.34 -19.81
N SER A 247 2.47 -14.12 -20.73
CA SER A 247 2.83 -14.07 -22.17
C SER A 247 2.43 -12.74 -22.82
N GLN A 248 1.27 -12.18 -22.46
CA GLN A 248 0.85 -10.85 -22.89
C GLN A 248 1.81 -9.77 -22.37
N MET A 249 2.19 -9.83 -21.08
CA MET A 249 3.15 -8.90 -20.49
C MET A 249 4.51 -8.94 -21.21
N ARG A 250 5.02 -10.14 -21.55
CA ARG A 250 6.23 -10.31 -22.37
C ARG A 250 6.09 -9.61 -23.73
N THR A 251 5.00 -9.88 -24.43
CA THR A 251 4.73 -9.32 -25.75
C THR A 251 4.72 -7.78 -25.73
N ILE A 252 4.05 -7.18 -24.74
CA ILE A 252 3.97 -5.71 -24.59
C ILE A 252 5.37 -5.11 -24.35
N ARG A 253 6.18 -5.76 -23.50
CA ARG A 253 7.55 -5.33 -23.18
C ARG A 253 8.48 -5.43 -24.39
N ASP A 254 8.44 -6.55 -25.10
CA ASP A 254 9.29 -6.79 -26.27
C ASP A 254 9.01 -5.79 -27.40
N GLN A 255 7.75 -5.36 -27.52
CA GLN A 255 7.34 -4.35 -28.49
C GLN A 255 7.57 -2.91 -28.02
N GLN A 256 8.14 -2.71 -26.81
CA GLN A 256 8.29 -1.40 -26.15
C GLN A 256 7.01 -0.56 -26.17
N GLN A 257 5.84 -1.21 -26.14
CA GLN A 257 4.58 -0.50 -26.09
C GLN A 257 4.35 -0.03 -24.65
N GLY A 258 4.31 1.28 -24.45
CA GLY A 258 3.96 1.86 -23.15
C GLY A 258 2.49 1.65 -22.77
N GLY A 259 1.62 1.33 -23.75
CA GLY A 259 0.21 1.08 -23.53
C GLY A 259 -0.09 -0.39 -23.23
N GLY A 260 -0.95 -0.64 -22.25
CA GLY A 260 -1.51 -1.97 -21.97
C GLY A 260 -0.72 -2.86 -21.01
N PHE A 261 0.50 -2.48 -20.60
CA PHE A 261 1.18 -3.17 -19.51
C PHE A 261 0.42 -2.94 -18.20
N PRO A 262 0.19 -3.97 -17.34
CA PRO A 262 -0.58 -3.79 -16.12
C PRO A 262 0.14 -2.89 -15.11
N ASP A 263 -0.63 -2.08 -14.38
CA ASP A 263 -0.14 -1.35 -13.22
C ASP A 263 -0.01 -2.29 -12.00
N THR A 264 -0.91 -3.27 -11.91
CA THR A 264 -0.91 -4.27 -10.84
C THR A 264 -1.18 -5.67 -11.36
N TYR A 265 -0.59 -6.68 -10.72
CA TYR A 265 -0.77 -8.09 -11.07
C TYR A 265 -1.03 -8.92 -9.83
N MET A 266 -2.12 -9.69 -9.84
CA MET A 266 -2.40 -10.73 -8.85
C MET A 266 -2.39 -12.11 -9.51
N ALA A 267 -1.37 -12.91 -9.21
CA ALA A 267 -1.17 -14.20 -9.84
C ALA A 267 -2.05 -15.30 -9.24
N CYS A 268 -2.18 -16.40 -9.99
CA CYS A 268 -2.88 -17.61 -9.61
C CYS A 268 -2.00 -18.50 -8.73
N ASP A 269 -0.69 -18.44 -8.98
CA ASP A 269 0.37 -19.13 -8.26
C ASP A 269 1.66 -18.30 -8.30
N ARG A 270 2.51 -18.42 -7.27
CA ARG A 270 3.81 -17.72 -7.16
C ARG A 270 4.72 -17.97 -8.35
N TYR A 271 4.70 -19.15 -8.95
CA TYR A 271 5.47 -19.47 -10.15
C TYR A 271 5.30 -18.44 -11.27
N TYR A 272 4.07 -17.95 -11.50
CA TYR A 272 3.79 -17.03 -12.61
C TYR A 272 4.34 -15.64 -12.35
N LEU A 273 4.22 -15.12 -11.12
CA LEU A 273 4.80 -13.83 -10.77
C LEU A 273 6.33 -13.88 -10.82
N GLU A 274 6.94 -14.97 -10.33
CA GLU A 274 8.39 -15.18 -10.39
C GLU A 274 8.91 -15.11 -11.84
N SER A 275 8.14 -15.62 -12.80
CA SER A 275 8.49 -15.62 -14.24
C SER A 275 8.49 -14.23 -14.90
N VAL A 276 8.01 -13.19 -14.20
CA VAL A 276 7.93 -11.79 -14.65
C VAL A 276 8.38 -10.79 -13.58
N LYS A 277 9.01 -11.25 -12.49
CA LYS A 277 9.29 -10.46 -11.28
C LYS A 277 10.10 -9.19 -11.52
N ASP A 278 10.98 -9.20 -12.52
CA ASP A 278 11.88 -8.09 -12.80
C ASP A 278 11.11 -6.80 -13.16
N TRP A 279 9.86 -6.91 -13.58
CA TRP A 279 9.01 -5.77 -13.95
C TRP A 279 8.18 -5.22 -12.79
N PHE A 280 8.18 -5.89 -11.64
CA PHE A 280 7.38 -5.55 -10.49
C PHE A 280 8.26 -5.09 -9.32
N GLN A 281 7.67 -4.30 -8.42
CA GLN A 281 8.22 -3.99 -7.10
C GLN A 281 8.14 -5.26 -6.20
N GLU A 282 8.49 -5.14 -4.92
CA GLU A 282 8.30 -6.23 -3.96
C GLU A 282 6.85 -6.73 -3.97
N ASP A 283 6.68 -8.04 -3.82
CA ASP A 283 5.40 -8.74 -3.86
C ASP A 283 4.95 -9.20 -2.48
N VAL A 284 3.67 -9.52 -2.36
CA VAL A 284 3.09 -10.00 -1.10
C VAL A 284 2.11 -11.12 -1.37
N ASP A 285 2.25 -12.23 -0.62
CA ASP A 285 1.31 -13.35 -0.64
C ASP A 285 0.01 -12.99 0.09
N ILE A 286 -1.06 -12.74 -0.66
CA ILE A 286 -2.37 -12.37 -0.09
C ILE A 286 -3.08 -13.59 0.47
N SER A 287 -3.14 -14.65 -0.32
CA SER A 287 -3.92 -15.85 -0.01
C SER A 287 -3.28 -17.10 -0.59
N ASP A 288 -3.80 -18.25 -0.20
CA ASP A 288 -3.60 -19.50 -0.91
C ASP A 288 -4.90 -20.29 -1.07
N THR A 289 -4.91 -21.18 -2.05
CA THR A 289 -5.90 -22.24 -2.18
C THR A 289 -5.20 -23.55 -2.52
N ARG A 290 -5.93 -24.66 -2.50
CA ARG A 290 -5.36 -25.99 -2.76
C ARG A 290 -6.09 -26.69 -3.88
N VAL A 291 -5.35 -27.49 -4.63
CA VAL A 291 -5.91 -28.53 -5.49
C VAL A 291 -6.49 -29.63 -4.60
N VAL A 292 -7.71 -30.04 -4.91
CA VAL A 292 -8.50 -31.06 -4.21
C VAL A 292 -9.13 -32.01 -5.22
N ILE A 293 -9.60 -33.16 -4.75
CA ILE A 293 -10.39 -34.07 -5.56
C ILE A 293 -11.87 -33.72 -5.35
N ALA A 294 -12.53 -33.25 -6.39
CA ALA A 294 -13.98 -33.07 -6.44
C ALA A 294 -14.63 -34.39 -6.86
N VAL A 295 -15.63 -34.85 -6.09
CA VAL A 295 -16.39 -36.08 -6.37
C VAL A 295 -17.90 -35.79 -6.31
N PRO A 296 -18.76 -36.60 -6.97
CA PRO A 296 -20.20 -36.42 -6.87
C PRO A 296 -20.66 -36.48 -5.41
N LYS A 297 -21.72 -35.72 -5.07
CA LYS A 297 -22.27 -35.71 -3.72
C LYS A 297 -22.54 -37.13 -3.21
N GLY A 298 -22.10 -37.41 -1.98
CA GLY A 298 -22.18 -38.72 -1.34
C GLY A 298 -21.00 -39.65 -1.66
N ASN A 299 -20.11 -39.29 -2.60
CA ASN A 299 -18.90 -40.04 -2.95
C ASN A 299 -19.15 -41.54 -3.15
N SER A 300 -20.05 -41.90 -4.07
CA SER A 300 -20.49 -43.28 -4.30
C SER A 300 -19.37 -44.25 -4.72
N LYS A 301 -18.23 -43.74 -5.19
CA LYS A 301 -17.04 -44.51 -5.57
C LYS A 301 -16.03 -44.68 -4.41
N ASN A 302 -16.32 -44.13 -3.23
CA ASN A 302 -15.48 -44.17 -2.03
C ASN A 302 -14.03 -43.73 -2.32
N ILE A 303 -13.87 -42.61 -3.02
CA ILE A 303 -12.57 -42.01 -3.35
C ILE A 303 -12.06 -41.27 -2.11
N GLN A 304 -10.85 -41.57 -1.65
CA GLN A 304 -10.26 -40.96 -0.45
C GLN A 304 -8.88 -40.35 -0.71
N SER A 305 -8.24 -40.69 -1.83
CA SER A 305 -6.88 -40.25 -2.15
C SER A 305 -6.63 -40.24 -3.66
N LEU A 306 -5.50 -39.65 -4.07
CA LEU A 306 -5.05 -39.68 -5.47
C LEU A 306 -4.82 -41.11 -5.98
N LYS A 307 -4.42 -42.05 -5.10
CA LYS A 307 -4.24 -43.45 -5.47
C LYS A 307 -5.54 -44.10 -5.91
N ASP A 308 -6.68 -43.69 -5.38
CA ASP A 308 -7.98 -44.23 -5.81
C ASP A 308 -8.31 -43.85 -7.26
N LEU A 309 -7.74 -42.77 -7.77
CA LEU A 309 -7.92 -42.33 -9.15
C LEU A 309 -7.17 -43.20 -10.17
N THR A 310 -6.24 -44.05 -9.71
CA THR A 310 -5.50 -45.02 -10.55
C THR A 310 -6.30 -46.29 -10.84
N LYS A 311 -7.41 -46.52 -10.11
CA LYS A 311 -8.22 -47.74 -10.24
C LYS A 311 -8.78 -47.86 -11.67
N PRO A 312 -8.70 -49.04 -12.31
CA PRO A 312 -9.22 -49.24 -13.67
C PRO A 312 -10.69 -48.84 -13.80
N GLY A 313 -11.02 -48.12 -14.87
CA GLY A 313 -12.39 -47.68 -15.16
C GLY A 313 -12.83 -46.43 -14.41
N MET A 314 -11.96 -45.79 -13.64
CA MET A 314 -12.19 -44.45 -13.13
C MET A 314 -12.23 -43.45 -14.29
N ARG A 315 -13.17 -42.51 -14.27
CA ARG A 315 -13.21 -41.38 -15.21
C ARG A 315 -12.77 -40.13 -14.49
N VAL A 316 -11.62 -39.58 -14.86
CA VAL A 316 -11.04 -38.39 -14.21
C VAL A 316 -11.04 -37.20 -15.17
N ALA A 317 -11.36 -36.01 -14.65
CA ALA A 317 -11.12 -34.74 -15.33
C ALA A 317 -9.95 -33.97 -14.69
N VAL A 318 -9.09 -33.39 -15.53
CA VAL A 318 -7.99 -32.51 -15.08
C VAL A 318 -7.92 -31.24 -15.93
N GLY A 319 -7.21 -30.21 -15.46
CA GLY A 319 -6.88 -29.05 -16.28
C GLY A 319 -5.78 -29.38 -17.29
N GLN A 320 -5.84 -28.79 -18.48
CA GLN A 320 -4.77 -28.92 -19.48
C GLN A 320 -3.58 -28.02 -19.10
N PRO A 321 -2.36 -28.55 -18.84
CA PRO A 321 -1.23 -27.76 -18.34
C PRO A 321 -0.81 -26.59 -19.25
N ASP A 322 -0.91 -26.77 -20.57
CA ASP A 322 -0.54 -25.72 -21.54
C ASP A 322 -1.56 -24.58 -21.62
N GLN A 323 -2.74 -24.75 -21.03
CA GLN A 323 -3.87 -23.80 -21.12
C GLN A 323 -4.21 -23.14 -19.79
N CYS A 324 -3.99 -23.81 -18.65
CA CYS A 324 -4.36 -23.28 -17.35
C CYS A 324 -3.44 -23.71 -16.20
N THR A 325 -3.33 -22.82 -15.21
CA THR A 325 -2.50 -23.00 -14.02
C THR A 325 -2.84 -24.26 -13.22
N ILE A 326 -4.13 -24.59 -13.09
CA ILE A 326 -4.53 -25.79 -12.36
C ILE A 326 -4.05 -27.07 -13.03
N GLY A 327 -3.91 -27.09 -14.37
CA GLY A 327 -3.33 -28.23 -15.08
C GLY A 327 -1.86 -28.42 -14.73
N VAL A 328 -1.08 -27.33 -14.70
CA VAL A 328 0.32 -27.35 -14.27
C VAL A 328 0.45 -27.86 -12.84
N LEU A 329 -0.32 -27.30 -11.90
CA LEU A 329 -0.30 -27.74 -10.49
C LEU A 329 -0.78 -29.18 -10.32
N THR A 330 -1.80 -29.60 -11.06
CA THR A 330 -2.29 -30.99 -11.04
C THR A 330 -1.19 -31.94 -11.50
N ARG A 331 -0.51 -31.62 -12.61
CA ARG A 331 0.63 -32.41 -13.09
C ARG A 331 1.73 -32.50 -12.04
N GLN A 332 2.17 -31.36 -11.51
CA GLN A 332 3.21 -31.31 -10.47
C GLN A 332 2.81 -32.10 -9.21
N THR A 333 1.55 -31.99 -8.78
CA THR A 333 1.02 -32.75 -7.64
C THR A 333 1.07 -34.25 -7.92
N LEU A 334 0.54 -34.69 -9.07
CA LEU A 334 0.51 -36.11 -9.42
C LEU A 334 1.91 -36.70 -9.63
N GLU A 335 2.84 -35.92 -10.19
CA GLU A 335 4.25 -36.30 -10.35
C GLU A 335 4.95 -36.41 -8.98
N ALA A 336 4.74 -35.43 -8.09
CA ALA A 336 5.29 -35.45 -6.73
C ALA A 336 4.78 -36.64 -5.90
N GLU A 337 3.51 -37.03 -6.11
CA GLU A 337 2.87 -38.16 -5.45
C GLU A 337 3.12 -39.51 -6.17
N GLY A 338 3.85 -39.50 -7.29
CA GLY A 338 4.24 -40.70 -8.03
C GLY A 338 3.09 -41.45 -8.70
N VAL A 339 1.97 -40.78 -9.00
CA VAL A 339 0.75 -41.39 -9.57
C VAL A 339 0.36 -40.83 -10.94
N TYR A 340 1.16 -39.93 -11.51
CA TYR A 340 0.85 -39.23 -12.77
C TYR A 340 0.48 -40.18 -13.91
N ASP A 341 1.37 -41.10 -14.29
CA ASP A 341 1.14 -41.99 -15.44
C ASP A 341 -0.11 -42.86 -15.27
N ASP A 342 -0.39 -43.31 -14.05
CA ASP A 342 -1.54 -44.17 -13.76
C ASP A 342 -2.85 -43.39 -13.70
N VAL A 343 -2.87 -42.19 -13.15
CA VAL A 343 -4.05 -41.31 -13.19
C VAL A 343 -4.35 -40.87 -14.62
N MET A 344 -3.32 -40.54 -15.41
CA MET A 344 -3.49 -40.09 -16.80
C MET A 344 -4.12 -41.15 -17.70
N LYS A 345 -3.95 -42.46 -17.42
CA LYS A 345 -4.67 -43.54 -18.13
C LYS A 345 -6.19 -43.47 -17.94
N ASN A 346 -6.65 -42.90 -16.83
CA ASN A 346 -8.06 -42.75 -16.46
C ASN A 346 -8.61 -41.34 -16.73
N VAL A 347 -7.78 -40.41 -17.23
CA VAL A 347 -8.22 -39.08 -17.62
C VAL A 347 -9.02 -39.17 -18.92
N VAL A 348 -10.31 -38.86 -18.84
CA VAL A 348 -11.22 -38.88 -19.99
C VAL A 348 -11.46 -37.50 -20.59
N THR A 349 -11.08 -36.44 -19.87
CA THR A 349 -11.20 -35.05 -20.35
C THR A 349 -10.15 -34.15 -19.73
N GLN A 350 -9.64 -33.21 -20.53
CA GLN A 350 -8.76 -32.14 -20.09
C GLN A 350 -9.41 -30.79 -20.44
N THR A 351 -9.53 -29.90 -19.46
CA THR A 351 -10.25 -28.63 -19.64
C THR A 351 -9.30 -27.43 -19.72
N ALA A 352 -9.70 -26.41 -20.45
CA ALA A 352 -8.90 -25.20 -20.65
C ALA A 352 -8.90 -24.23 -19.45
N THR A 353 -9.72 -24.47 -18.43
CA THR A 353 -9.88 -23.58 -17.27
C THR A 353 -10.43 -24.34 -16.07
N SER A 354 -10.07 -23.93 -14.84
CA SER A 354 -10.52 -24.59 -13.61
C SER A 354 -12.04 -24.58 -13.46
N ALA A 355 -12.70 -23.52 -13.94
CA ALA A 355 -14.15 -23.34 -13.86
C ALA A 355 -14.95 -24.45 -14.57
N MET A 356 -14.34 -25.20 -15.49
CA MET A 356 -15.00 -26.30 -16.21
C MET A 356 -14.87 -27.66 -15.49
N LEU A 357 -14.04 -27.78 -14.45
CA LEU A 357 -13.75 -29.06 -13.81
C LEU A 357 -14.90 -29.54 -12.93
N VAL A 358 -15.33 -28.71 -11.98
CA VAL A 358 -16.42 -29.05 -11.05
C VAL A 358 -17.75 -29.35 -11.76
N PRO A 359 -18.17 -28.61 -12.81
CA PRO A 359 -19.36 -28.97 -13.58
C PRO A 359 -19.36 -30.40 -14.13
N THR A 360 -18.22 -30.93 -14.59
CA THR A 360 -18.17 -32.30 -15.15
C THR A 360 -18.42 -33.38 -14.09
N VAL A 361 -18.07 -33.11 -12.83
CA VAL A 361 -18.39 -33.95 -11.68
C VAL A 361 -19.86 -33.80 -11.31
N ALA A 362 -20.35 -32.57 -11.24
CA ALA A 362 -21.74 -32.27 -10.89
C ALA A 362 -22.75 -32.88 -11.87
N THR A 363 -22.41 -32.99 -13.15
CA THR A 363 -23.23 -33.66 -14.18
C THR A 363 -23.06 -35.17 -14.23
N GLY A 364 -22.12 -35.74 -13.46
CA GLY A 364 -21.78 -37.18 -13.50
C GLY A 364 -21.04 -37.63 -14.76
N SER A 365 -20.54 -36.68 -15.56
CA SER A 365 -19.74 -36.96 -16.77
C SER A 365 -18.42 -37.63 -16.42
N VAL A 366 -17.85 -37.32 -15.25
CA VAL A 366 -16.68 -37.97 -14.66
C VAL A 366 -16.96 -38.41 -13.23
N ASP A 367 -16.15 -39.34 -12.73
CA ASP A 367 -16.24 -39.85 -11.36
C ASP A 367 -15.46 -38.98 -10.37
N ALA A 368 -14.44 -38.26 -10.84
CA ALA A 368 -13.68 -37.30 -10.07
C ALA A 368 -13.05 -36.21 -10.95
N ALA A 369 -12.76 -35.05 -10.37
CA ALA A 369 -11.94 -34.02 -11.00
C ALA A 369 -10.93 -33.42 -10.03
N LEU A 370 -9.76 -33.00 -10.54
CA LEU A 370 -8.78 -32.25 -9.76
C LEU A 370 -9.10 -30.76 -9.92
N ALA A 371 -9.67 -30.15 -8.88
CA ALA A 371 -10.19 -28.77 -8.91
C ALA A 371 -9.60 -27.93 -7.77
N TYR A 372 -9.82 -26.62 -7.76
CA TYR A 372 -9.47 -25.80 -6.60
C TYR A 372 -10.53 -25.95 -5.50
N ALA A 373 -10.11 -25.88 -4.24
CA ALA A 373 -11.02 -25.89 -3.09
C ALA A 373 -12.05 -24.75 -3.15
N THR A 374 -11.68 -23.60 -3.72
CA THR A 374 -12.58 -22.46 -3.97
C THR A 374 -13.70 -22.81 -4.96
N ASP A 375 -13.40 -23.63 -5.97
CA ASP A 375 -14.38 -24.07 -6.97
C ASP A 375 -15.35 -25.09 -6.38
N THR A 376 -14.86 -26.05 -5.58
CA THR A 376 -15.72 -27.05 -4.94
C THR A 376 -16.58 -26.46 -3.81
N LYS A 377 -16.07 -25.48 -3.07
CA LYS A 377 -16.84 -24.76 -2.04
C LYS A 377 -18.09 -24.10 -2.62
N ALA A 378 -17.96 -23.44 -3.78
CA ALA A 378 -19.06 -22.76 -4.44
C ALA A 378 -20.16 -23.70 -4.95
N GLU A 379 -19.82 -24.97 -5.21
CA GLU A 379 -20.76 -26.00 -5.65
C GLU A 379 -20.93 -27.10 -4.59
N SER A 380 -20.74 -26.76 -3.31
CA SER A 380 -20.76 -27.70 -2.18
C SER A 380 -22.10 -28.44 -1.98
N ASN A 381 -23.17 -27.91 -2.57
CA ASN A 381 -24.48 -28.57 -2.65
C ASN A 381 -24.52 -29.69 -3.70
N LYS A 382 -23.60 -29.74 -4.66
CA LYS A 382 -23.57 -30.71 -5.78
C LYS A 382 -22.38 -31.67 -5.73
N VAL A 383 -21.28 -31.27 -5.11
CA VAL A 383 -20.05 -32.09 -5.02
C VAL A 383 -19.55 -32.20 -3.58
N ASP A 384 -18.80 -33.26 -3.30
CA ASP A 384 -17.99 -33.38 -2.09
C ASP A 384 -16.51 -33.15 -2.43
N THR A 385 -15.74 -32.74 -1.43
CA THR A 385 -14.32 -32.40 -1.57
C THR A 385 -13.47 -33.37 -0.77
N ILE A 386 -12.46 -33.96 -1.41
CA ILE A 386 -11.44 -34.78 -0.75
C ILE A 386 -10.11 -34.03 -0.82
N SER A 387 -9.53 -33.78 0.35
CA SER A 387 -8.25 -33.06 0.47
C SER A 387 -7.09 -33.88 -0.07
N ILE A 388 -6.11 -33.19 -0.65
CA ILE A 388 -4.82 -33.76 -1.06
C ILE A 388 -3.76 -33.26 -0.08
N ASP A 389 -3.13 -34.19 0.63
CA ASP A 389 -2.03 -33.89 1.56
C ASP A 389 -0.69 -33.87 0.82
N SER A 390 -0.51 -32.85 -0.01
CA SER A 390 0.73 -32.62 -0.77
C SER A 390 1.07 -31.13 -0.78
N PRO A 391 2.33 -30.72 -0.49
CA PRO A 391 2.76 -29.33 -0.67
C PRO A 391 2.61 -28.85 -2.12
N ALA A 392 2.79 -29.74 -3.10
CA ALA A 392 2.66 -29.44 -4.53
C ALA A 392 1.22 -29.09 -4.95
N ALA A 393 0.23 -29.41 -4.11
CA ALA A 393 -1.16 -29.06 -4.35
C ALA A 393 -1.50 -27.61 -3.93
N GLN A 394 -0.58 -26.87 -3.33
CA GLN A 394 -0.83 -25.50 -2.89
C GLN A 394 -0.61 -24.50 -4.02
N ALA A 395 -1.56 -23.57 -4.19
CA ALA A 395 -1.46 -22.44 -5.09
C ALA A 395 -1.45 -21.16 -4.26
N VAL A 396 -0.37 -20.38 -4.32
CA VAL A 396 -0.24 -19.13 -3.55
C VAL A 396 -0.53 -17.93 -4.44
N GLN A 397 -1.39 -17.01 -4.03
CA GLN A 397 -1.79 -15.83 -4.80
C GLN A 397 -1.02 -14.58 -4.35
N PRO A 398 0.13 -14.26 -4.97
CA PRO A 398 0.82 -13.01 -4.71
C PRO A 398 0.19 -11.84 -5.46
N PHE A 399 0.31 -10.65 -4.88
CA PHE A 399 0.00 -9.37 -5.50
C PHE A 399 1.26 -8.53 -5.64
N ALA A 400 1.43 -7.85 -6.78
CA ALA A 400 2.55 -6.95 -7.02
C ALA A 400 2.16 -5.70 -7.82
N ILE A 401 2.93 -4.63 -7.63
CA ILE A 401 2.79 -3.33 -8.34
C ILE A 401 3.90 -3.19 -9.36
N ALA A 402 3.57 -2.84 -10.61
CA ALA A 402 4.54 -2.68 -11.68
C ALA A 402 5.49 -1.50 -11.39
N LYS A 403 6.77 -1.66 -11.72
CA LYS A 403 7.77 -0.57 -11.63
C LYS A 403 7.44 0.61 -12.56
N SER A 404 6.77 0.32 -13.68
CA SER A 404 6.39 1.31 -14.70
C SER A 404 5.07 2.02 -14.45
N SER A 405 4.32 1.67 -13.40
CA SER A 405 3.05 2.33 -13.10
C SER A 405 3.25 3.83 -12.89
N ASN A 406 2.33 4.62 -13.45
CA ASN A 406 2.24 6.07 -13.21
C ASN A 406 1.32 6.42 -12.03
N HIS A 407 0.75 5.40 -11.38
CA HIS A 407 -0.27 5.49 -10.34
C HIS A 407 0.11 4.69 -9.09
N LYS A 408 1.41 4.58 -8.78
CA LYS A 408 1.92 3.74 -7.68
C LYS A 408 1.26 4.02 -6.33
N ASN A 409 0.91 5.27 -6.01
CA ASN A 409 0.24 5.59 -4.76
C ASN A 409 -1.22 5.12 -4.76
N LEU A 410 -1.93 5.25 -5.89
CA LEU A 410 -3.24 4.64 -6.08
C LEU A 410 -3.18 3.11 -6.05
N ASP A 411 -2.20 2.49 -6.70
CA ASP A 411 -1.99 1.03 -6.70
C ASP A 411 -1.72 0.50 -5.29
N ARG A 412 -0.94 1.23 -4.48
CA ARG A 412 -0.73 0.89 -3.05
C ARG A 412 -2.03 0.95 -2.26
N ARG A 413 -2.93 1.92 -2.55
CA ARG A 413 -4.26 1.95 -1.92
C ARG A 413 -5.13 0.78 -2.39
N PHE A 414 -5.09 0.43 -3.67
CA PHE A 414 -5.79 -0.74 -4.20
C PHE A 414 -5.31 -2.04 -3.56
N TYR A 415 -3.99 -2.21 -3.47
CA TYR A 415 -3.35 -3.29 -2.73
C TYR A 415 -3.82 -3.35 -1.27
N ARG A 416 -3.84 -2.23 -0.53
CA ARG A 416 -4.35 -2.19 0.85
C ARG A 416 -5.81 -2.63 0.95
N THR A 417 -6.65 -2.29 -0.01
CA THR A 417 -8.05 -2.76 -0.05
C THR A 417 -8.10 -4.29 -0.15
N ILE A 418 -7.30 -4.90 -1.03
CA ILE A 418 -7.21 -6.36 -1.17
C ILE A 418 -6.60 -6.99 0.09
N ALA A 419 -5.51 -6.42 0.61
CA ALA A 419 -4.77 -6.92 1.77
C ALA A 419 -5.54 -6.86 3.10
N ARG A 420 -6.67 -6.13 3.15
CA ARG A 420 -7.57 -6.06 4.32
C ARG A 420 -8.82 -6.92 4.16
N ALA A 421 -9.01 -7.56 3.01
CA ALA A 421 -10.26 -8.23 2.67
C ALA A 421 -10.30 -9.70 3.12
N ARG A 422 -9.76 -10.03 4.31
CA ARG A 422 -9.68 -11.40 4.84
C ARG A 422 -10.99 -12.16 4.68
N GLN A 423 -12.10 -11.57 5.13
CA GLN A 423 -13.41 -12.20 5.09
C GLN A 423 -13.85 -12.53 3.67
N GLN A 424 -13.66 -11.62 2.70
CA GLN A 424 -14.05 -11.85 1.30
C GLN A 424 -13.27 -13.01 0.67
N PHE A 425 -11.97 -13.14 0.99
CA PHE A 425 -11.16 -14.27 0.55
C PHE A 425 -11.60 -15.58 1.21
N GLU A 426 -11.81 -15.58 2.53
CA GLU A 426 -12.24 -16.76 3.28
C GLU A 426 -13.64 -17.23 2.85
N ASP A 427 -14.57 -16.31 2.61
CA ASP A 427 -15.91 -16.57 2.06
C ASP A 427 -15.83 -17.19 0.67
N ALA A 428 -14.92 -16.68 -0.19
CA ALA A 428 -14.64 -17.25 -1.50
C ALA A 428 -13.93 -18.62 -1.46
N GLY A 429 -13.47 -19.07 -0.29
CA GLY A 429 -12.86 -20.40 -0.07
C GLY A 429 -11.34 -20.42 -0.13
N PHE A 430 -10.70 -19.26 -0.08
CA PHE A 430 -9.26 -19.14 0.08
C PHE A 430 -8.88 -19.22 1.56
N HIS A 431 -7.62 -19.57 1.82
CA HIS A 431 -6.97 -19.30 3.08
C HIS A 431 -6.24 -17.96 2.97
N PHE A 432 -6.55 -17.02 3.85
CA PHE A 432 -5.92 -15.69 3.84
C PHE A 432 -4.61 -15.70 4.63
N ARG A 433 -3.52 -15.23 4.00
CA ARG A 433 -2.14 -15.45 4.50
C ARG A 433 -1.57 -14.28 5.28
N LEU A 434 -2.08 -13.07 5.10
CA LEU A 434 -1.49 -11.90 5.74
C LEU A 434 -1.79 -11.86 7.24
N GLU A 435 -0.73 -11.77 8.05
CA GLU A 435 -0.85 -11.55 9.48
C GLU A 435 -1.36 -10.14 9.79
N GLU A 436 -2.06 -10.00 10.92
CA GLU A 436 -2.56 -8.71 11.39
C GLU A 436 -1.42 -7.69 11.59
N SER A 437 -0.24 -8.15 12.01
CA SER A 437 0.98 -7.35 12.17
C SER A 437 1.44 -6.70 10.85
N VAL A 438 1.35 -7.43 9.74
CA VAL A 438 1.68 -6.95 8.39
C VAL A 438 0.63 -5.94 7.94
N ILE A 439 -0.66 -6.23 8.17
CA ILE A 439 -1.76 -5.30 7.86
C ILE A 439 -1.63 -3.99 8.63
N GLN A 440 -1.26 -4.06 9.92
CA GLN A 440 -1.01 -2.90 10.77
C GLN A 440 0.23 -2.12 10.31
N THR A 441 1.25 -2.81 9.79
CA THR A 441 2.42 -2.15 9.20
C THR A 441 2.03 -1.41 7.93
N LEU A 442 1.11 -1.93 7.11
CA LEU A 442 0.58 -1.20 5.94
C LEU A 442 -0.23 0.05 6.31
N GLU A 443 -0.75 0.14 7.54
CA GLU A 443 -1.39 1.34 8.10
C GLU A 443 -0.39 2.40 8.54
N ASN A 444 0.74 1.93 9.10
CA ASN A 444 1.76 2.76 9.73
C ASN A 444 2.98 3.01 8.85
N ALA A 445 3.08 2.34 7.68
CA ALA A 445 4.17 2.49 6.75
C ALA A 445 4.23 3.95 6.31
N LYS A 446 5.24 4.65 6.86
CA LYS A 446 5.79 5.85 6.27
C LYS A 446 6.15 5.47 4.84
N GLN A 447 5.39 5.99 3.88
CA GLN A 447 5.61 5.73 2.46
C GLN A 447 7.01 6.17 2.03
#